data_AF-A0AAN1MRH3-F1
#
_entry.id   AF-A0AAN1MRH3-F1
#
_cell.length_a   1.000
_cell.length_b   1.000
_cell.length_c   1.000
_cell.angle_alpha   90.00
_cell.angle_beta   90.00
_cell.angle_gamma   90.00
#
_symmetry.space_group_name_H-M   'P 1'
#
loop_
_entity.id
_entity.type
_entity.pdbx_description
1 polymer ?
#
loop_
_entity_poly.entity_id
_entity_poly.type
_entity_poly.pdbx_seq_one_letter_code
_entity_poly.pdbx_strand_id
1 'polypeptide(L)'
;MKRKPSLEEFRGGGSEGAVESQSTAPGTAAATVPAVPERTNKTIRIRKTFETKLKEDAFHRTQAEGRRVTESDIIDEALEFYWTHKK
;
A
#
# COMPACT_ATOMS: atom_id res chain seq x y z
N MET A 1 39.80 -1.80 -16.53
CA MET A 1 38.98 -1.40 -15.36
C MET A 1 37.61 -0.99 -15.87
N LYS A 2 36.54 -1.72 -15.54
CA LYS A 2 35.19 -1.41 -16.06
C LYS A 2 34.67 -0.14 -15.35
N ARG A 3 34.30 0.86 -16.14
CA ARG A 3 33.84 2.19 -15.67
C ARG A 3 32.52 2.00 -14.91
N LYS A 4 32.35 2.69 -13.79
CA LYS A 4 31.08 2.67 -13.04
C LYS A 4 30.01 3.40 -13.88
N PRO A 5 28.82 2.81 -14.06
CA PRO A 5 27.76 3.48 -14.79
C PRO A 5 27.31 4.74 -14.06
N SER A 6 26.98 5.76 -14.84
CA SER A 6 26.56 7.07 -14.37
C SER A 6 25.07 7.10 -14.03
N LEU A 7 24.67 8.06 -13.18
CA LEU A 7 23.28 8.22 -12.72
C LEU A 7 22.30 8.52 -13.88
N GLU A 8 22.79 9.12 -14.97
CA GLU A 8 22.01 9.35 -16.18
C GLU A 8 21.69 8.06 -16.95
N GLU A 9 22.62 7.10 -16.99
CA GLU A 9 22.39 5.78 -17.61
C GLU A 9 21.36 4.96 -16.85
N PHE A 10 21.22 5.17 -15.53
CA PHE A 10 20.18 4.52 -14.72
C PHE A 10 18.80 5.17 -14.88
N ARG A 11 18.75 6.50 -15.10
CA ARG A 11 17.49 7.23 -15.28
C ARG A 11 16.95 7.13 -16.71
N GLY A 12 17.83 6.90 -17.68
CA GLY A 12 17.50 6.81 -19.11
C GLY A 12 16.72 5.56 -19.55
N GLY A 13 16.41 4.63 -18.64
CA GLY A 13 15.56 3.48 -18.98
C GLY A 13 16.27 2.48 -19.89
N GLY A 14 17.12 1.64 -19.31
CA GLY A 14 17.66 0.47 -19.98
C GLY A 14 16.58 -0.59 -20.23
N SER A 15 15.84 -0.45 -21.33
CA SER A 15 15.13 -1.54 -21.99
C SER A 15 14.91 -1.15 -23.45
N GLU A 16 15.94 -1.35 -24.27
CA GLU A 16 15.81 -1.34 -25.73
C GLU A 16 14.81 -2.42 -26.14
N GLY A 17 13.76 -2.04 -26.87
CA GLY A 17 12.92 -2.98 -27.62
C GLY A 17 11.42 -2.91 -27.36
N ALA A 18 10.77 -1.80 -27.73
CA ALA A 18 9.39 -1.83 -28.23
C ALA A 18 9.15 -0.57 -29.09
N VAL A 19 9.24 -0.80 -30.39
CA VAL A 19 8.87 0.09 -31.50
C VAL A 19 7.63 0.94 -31.18
N GLU A 20 7.77 2.26 -31.38
CA GLU A 20 6.64 3.18 -31.50
C GLU A 20 5.71 2.71 -32.63
N SER A 21 4.43 2.56 -32.31
CA SER A 21 3.36 2.69 -33.28
C SER A 21 2.28 3.54 -32.66
N GLN A 22 2.20 4.77 -33.15
CA GLN A 22 1.05 5.65 -32.98
C GLN A 22 -0.20 4.90 -33.45
N SER A 23 -1.16 4.73 -32.55
CA SER A 23 -2.55 4.56 -32.91
C SER A 23 -3.41 5.20 -31.84
N THR A 24 -4.01 6.33 -32.23
CA THR A 24 -5.14 6.98 -31.58
C THR A 24 -6.23 5.96 -31.29
N ALA A 25 -6.43 5.63 -30.01
CA ALA A 25 -7.61 4.93 -29.52
C ALA A 25 -8.36 5.84 -28.52
N PRO A 26 -9.70 5.91 -28.57
CA PRO A 26 -10.46 6.85 -27.76
C PRO A 26 -10.55 6.36 -26.31
N GLY A 27 -10.28 7.28 -25.38
CA GLY A 27 -10.77 7.31 -24.00
C GLY A 27 -10.91 5.98 -23.29
N THR A 28 -9.81 5.45 -22.74
CA THR A 28 -9.90 4.57 -21.57
C THR A 28 -10.52 5.38 -20.44
N ALA A 29 -11.78 5.05 -20.13
CA ALA A 29 -12.47 5.56 -18.96
C ALA A 29 -11.53 5.46 -17.75
N ALA A 30 -11.22 6.61 -17.15
CA ALA A 30 -10.41 6.67 -15.95
C ALA A 30 -11.03 5.72 -14.92
N ALA A 31 -10.32 4.65 -14.59
CA ALA A 31 -10.71 3.77 -13.50
C ALA A 31 -10.90 4.65 -12.27
N THR A 32 -12.14 4.73 -11.79
CA THR A 32 -12.50 5.49 -10.60
C THR A 32 -11.70 4.90 -9.44
N VAL A 33 -10.59 5.54 -9.09
CA VAL A 33 -9.79 5.12 -7.95
C VAL A 33 -10.70 5.28 -6.73
N PRO A 34 -10.98 4.21 -5.96
CA PRO A 34 -11.84 4.33 -4.79
C PRO A 34 -11.24 5.40 -3.87
N ALA A 35 -12.09 6.33 -3.44
CA ALA A 35 -11.69 7.40 -2.53
C ALA A 35 -11.17 6.75 -1.24
N VAL A 36 -9.87 6.87 -0.99
CA VAL A 36 -9.27 6.41 0.26
C VAL A 36 -9.74 7.37 1.36
N PRO A 37 -10.36 6.87 2.44
CA PRO A 37 -10.78 7.73 3.54
C PRO A 37 -9.56 8.46 4.12
N GLU A 38 -9.77 9.72 4.52
CA GLU A 38 -8.71 10.56 5.08
C GLU A 38 -8.19 9.95 6.39
N ARG A 39 -6.87 9.81 6.53
CA ARG A 39 -6.22 9.20 7.69
C ARG A 39 -5.29 10.20 8.38
N THR A 40 -5.39 10.28 9.71
CA THR A 40 -4.46 11.06 10.55
C THR A 40 -3.54 10.13 11.34
N ASN A 41 -2.23 10.41 11.34
CA ASN A 41 -1.26 9.63 12.10
C ASN A 41 -1.24 10.05 13.58
N LYS A 42 -1.30 9.06 14.48
CA LYS A 42 -1.26 9.28 15.93
C LYS A 42 -0.43 8.21 16.63
N THR A 43 0.38 8.62 17.60
CA THR A 43 1.08 7.69 18.52
C THR A 43 0.23 7.45 19.76
N ILE A 44 0.02 6.17 20.11
CA ILE A 44 -0.73 5.74 21.29
C ILE A 44 0.10 4.75 22.13
N ARG A 45 -0.22 4.62 23.42
CA ARG A 45 0.37 3.60 24.30
C ARG A 45 -0.59 2.41 24.41
N ILE A 46 -0.08 1.21 24.18
CA ILE A 46 -0.85 -0.04 24.29
C ILE A 46 -0.11 -1.06 25.17
N ARG A 47 -0.82 -2.11 25.60
CA ARG A 47 -0.20 -3.23 26.31
C ARG A 47 0.72 -4.00 25.38
N LYS A 48 1.88 -4.45 25.88
CA LYS A 48 2.84 -5.29 25.12
C LYS A 48 2.19 -6.55 24.54
N THR A 49 1.25 -7.16 25.26
CA THR A 49 0.50 -8.33 24.78
C THR A 49 -0.35 -8.04 23.55
N PHE A 50 -0.79 -6.80 23.36
CA PHE A 50 -1.53 -6.39 22.17
C PHE A 50 -0.61 -6.09 20.99
N GLU A 51 0.59 -5.56 21.23
CA GLU A 51 1.59 -5.38 20.17
C GLU A 51 1.91 -6.72 19.47
N THR A 52 2.16 -7.78 20.25
CA THR A 52 2.45 -9.11 19.68
C THR A 52 1.27 -9.65 18.87
N LYS A 53 0.04 -9.56 19.42
CA LYS A 53 -1.17 -10.03 18.74
C LYS A 53 -1.45 -9.27 17.44
N LEU A 54 -1.32 -7.94 17.46
CA LEU A 54 -1.54 -7.10 16.28
C LEU A 54 -0.57 -7.45 15.14
N LYS A 55 0.68 -7.78 15.45
CA LYS A 55 1.67 -8.22 14.45
C LYS A 55 1.30 -9.58 13.84
N GLU A 56 0.93 -10.55 14.69
CA GLU A 56 0.51 -11.88 14.24
C GLU A 56 -0.74 -11.79 13.36
N ASP A 57 -1.75 -11.03 13.81
CA ASP A 57 -3.01 -10.85 13.08
C ASP A 57 -2.80 -10.11 11.76
N ALA A 58 -1.96 -9.07 11.72
CA ALA A 58 -1.62 -8.36 10.48
C ALA A 58 -0.94 -9.28 9.47
N PHE A 59 -0.04 -10.15 9.93
CA PHE A 59 0.62 -11.13 9.09
C PHE A 59 -0.36 -12.18 8.54
N HIS A 60 -1.20 -12.76 9.40
CA HIS A 60 -2.18 -13.75 8.99
C HIS A 60 -3.24 -13.16 8.04
N ARG A 61 -3.76 -11.96 8.32
CA ARG A 61 -4.72 -11.30 7.43
C ARG A 61 -4.08 -10.89 6.10
N THR A 62 -2.81 -10.49 6.10
CA THR A 62 -2.09 -10.22 4.85
C THR A 62 -2.02 -11.46 3.95
N GLN A 63 -1.74 -12.63 4.53
CA GLN A 63 -1.74 -13.89 3.78
C GLN A 63 -3.14 -14.27 3.28
N ALA A 64 -4.16 -14.10 4.12
CA ALA A 64 -5.53 -14.50 3.79
C ALA A 64 -6.20 -13.58 2.75
N GLU A 65 -6.01 -12.26 2.85
CA GLU A 65 -6.69 -11.27 2.00
C GLU A 65 -5.94 -10.99 0.70
N GLY A 66 -4.70 -11.48 0.54
CA GLY A 66 -3.87 -11.21 -0.63
C GLY A 66 -3.47 -9.73 -0.79
N ARG A 67 -3.70 -8.91 0.25
CA ARG A 67 -3.31 -7.50 0.33
C ARG A 67 -2.57 -7.23 1.62
N ARG A 68 -1.73 -6.19 1.63
CA ARG A 68 -1.07 -5.74 2.86
C ARG A 68 -2.10 -5.22 3.87
N VAL A 69 -2.14 -5.85 5.04
CA VAL A 69 -2.89 -5.39 6.23
C VAL A 69 -1.88 -4.95 7.28
N THR A 70 -2.07 -3.76 7.85
CA THR A 70 -1.18 -3.20 8.87
C THR A 70 -1.81 -3.23 10.26
N GLU A 71 -0.97 -3.09 11.30
CA GLU A 71 -1.45 -2.94 12.68
C GLU A 71 -2.43 -1.77 12.81
N SER A 72 -2.19 -0.67 12.08
CA SER A 72 -3.08 0.50 12.06
C SER A 72 -4.45 0.18 11.47
N ASP A 73 -4.53 -0.65 10.43
CA ASP A 73 -5.82 -1.04 9.85
C ASP A 73 -6.64 -1.86 10.85
N ILE A 74 -6.00 -2.78 11.57
CA ILE A 74 -6.66 -3.59 12.61
C ILE A 74 -7.13 -2.71 13.78
N ILE A 75 -6.32 -1.74 14.20
CA ILE A 75 -6.69 -0.80 15.25
C ILE A 75 -7.88 0.05 14.81
N ASP A 76 -7.88 0.57 13.57
CA ASP A 76 -8.96 1.39 13.02
C ASP A 76 -10.29 0.62 12.96
N GLU A 77 -10.28 -0.61 12.44
CA GLU A 77 -11.45 -1.49 12.42
C GLU A 77 -11.96 -1.83 13.83
N ALA A 78 -11.07 -2.13 14.78
CA ALA A 78 -11.45 -2.44 16.15
C ALA A 78 -12.07 -1.24 16.87
N LEU A 79 -11.55 -0.04 16.57
CA LEU A 79 -12.05 1.22 17.08
C LEU A 79 -13.43 1.54 16.50
N GLU A 80 -13.61 1.44 15.19
CA GLU A 80 -14.91 1.58 14.51
C GLU A 80 -15.94 0.60 15.12
N PHE A 81 -15.56 -0.66 15.31
CA PHE A 81 -16.40 -1.66 15.94
C PHE A 81 -16.79 -1.24 17.36
N TYR A 82 -15.83 -0.80 18.19
CA TYR A 82 -16.09 -0.36 19.56
C TYR A 82 -17.11 0.78 19.60
N TRP A 83 -16.94 1.83 18.80
CA TRP A 83 -17.88 2.97 18.81
C TRP A 83 -19.24 2.65 18.21
N THR A 84 -19.31 1.74 17.23
CA THR A 84 -20.58 1.29 16.66
C THR A 84 -21.41 0.47 17.66
N HIS A 85 -20.74 -0.29 18.55
CA HIS A 85 -21.40 -1.19 19.50
C HIS A 85 -21.50 -0.63 20.92
N LYS A 86 -20.88 0.52 21.19
CA LYS A 86 -21.00 1.26 22.44
C LYS A 86 -22.34 2.00 22.49
N LYS A 87 -23.43 1.25 22.67
CA LYS A 87 -24.71 1.80 23.15
C LYS A 87 -24.66 1.99 24.66
#